data_AF-A0AAV5ZDU7-F1
#
_entry.id   AF-A0AAV5ZDU7-F1
#
_cell.length_a   1.000
_cell.length_b   1.000
_cell.length_c   1.000
_cell.angle_alpha   90.00
_cell.angle_beta   90.00
_cell.angle_gamma   90.00
#
_symmetry.space_group_name_H-M   'P 1'
#
loop_
_entity.id
_entity.type
_entity.pdbx_description
1 polymer ?
#
loop_
_entity_poly.entity_id
_entity_poly.type
_entity_poly.pdbx_seq_one_letter_code
_entity_poly.pdbx_strand_id
1 'polypeptide(L)' 'MGFMDLRQWLGVLEKEGELRRIGAPVHWDRELGAVARRVLEKKGPALLFENITGYASGRCTRLFT' A
#
# COMPACT_ATOMS: atom_id res chain seq x y z
N MET A 1 3.57 -11.24 20.13
CA MET A 1 4.87 -10.64 19.77
C MET A 1 4.58 -9.21 19.33
N GLY A 2 5.09 -8.19 20.03
CA GLY A 2 4.93 -6.81 19.56
C GLY A 2 5.81 -6.60 18.32
N PHE A 3 5.26 -6.03 17.26
CA PHE A 3 6.06 -5.61 16.11
C PHE A 3 6.90 -4.41 16.51
N MET A 4 8.20 -4.43 16.25
CA MET A 4 9.08 -3.32 16.60
C MET A 4 8.94 -2.14 15.65
N ASP A 5 8.48 -2.39 14.43
CA ASP A 5 8.26 -1.38 13.41
C ASP A 5 7.24 -1.81 12.36
N LEU A 6 6.76 -0.83 11.58
CA LEU A 6 5.79 -1.04 10.51
C LEU A 6 6.27 -2.03 9.43
N ARG A 7 7.58 -2.10 9.15
CA ARG A 7 8.13 -2.98 8.10
C ARG A 7 8.08 -4.43 8.54
N GLN A 8 8.35 -4.71 9.82
CA GLN A 8 8.13 -6.03 10.40
C GLN A 8 6.66 -6.43 10.32
N TRP A 9 5.74 -5.51 10.60
CA TRP A 9 4.30 -5.76 10.47
C TRP A 9 3.89 -6.07 9.02
N LEU A 10 4.36 -5.28 8.06
CA LEU A 10 4.13 -5.52 6.63
C LEU A 10 4.67 -6.90 6.21
N GLY A 11 5.82 -7.32 6.73
CA GLY A 11 6.38 -8.64 6.45
C GLY A 11 5.53 -9.80 7.00
N VAL A 12 4.79 -9.59 8.08
CA VAL A 12 3.81 -10.58 8.57
C VAL A 12 2.57 -10.61 7.69
N LEU A 13 2.01 -9.44 7.34
CA LEU A 13 0.86 -9.38 6.43
C LEU A 13 1.17 -10.03 5.08
N GLU A 14 2.39 -9.85 4.55
CA GLU A 14 2.82 -10.47 3.30
C GLU A 14 2.91 -12.00 3.41
N LYS A 15 3.38 -12.53 4.55
CA LYS A 15 3.43 -13.98 4.81
C LYS A 15 2.05 -14.61 4.92
N GLU A 16 1.10 -13.89 5.54
CA GLU A 16 -0.28 -14.36 5.71
C GLU A 16 -1.14 -14.15 4.44
N GLY A 17 -0.60 -13.51 3.39
CA GLY A 17 -1.34 -13.22 2.16
C GLY A 17 -2.28 -12.01 2.25
N GLU A 18 -2.21 -11.27 3.35
CA GLU A 18 -3.06 -10.12 3.67
C GLU A 18 -2.48 -8.78 3.18
N LEU A 19 -1.34 -8.80 2.49
CA LEU A 19 -0.73 -7.61 1.86
C LEU A 19 -0.57 -7.79 0.35
N ARG A 20 -0.99 -6.78 -0.41
CA ARG A 20 -0.73 -6.66 -1.84
C ARG A 20 0.14 -5.45 -2.15
N ARG A 21 1.28 -5.68 -2.79
CA ARG A 21 2.16 -4.63 -3.32
C ARG A 21 1.72 -4.20 -4.72
N ILE A 22 1.61 -2.89 -4.92
CA ILE A 22 1.24 -2.26 -6.19
C ILE A 22 2.46 -1.49 -6.71
N GLY A 23 3.19 -2.12 -7.64
CA GLY A 23 4.34 -1.51 -8.32
C GLY A 23 3.98 -0.72 -9.59
N ALA A 24 2.73 -0.84 -10.06
CA ALA A 24 2.24 -0.03 -11.17
C ALA A 24 2.23 1.45 -10.76
N PRO A 25 2.53 2.38 -11.69
CA PRO A 25 2.43 3.81 -11.41
C PRO A 25 0.97 4.17 -11.14
N VAL A 26 0.70 4.75 -9.97
CA VAL A 26 -0.65 5.20 -9.57
C VAL A 26 -0.63 6.71 -9.33
N HIS A 27 -1.60 7.41 -9.89
CA HIS A 27 -1.74 8.85 -9.71
C HIS A 27 -2.23 9.18 -8.29
N TRP A 28 -1.62 10.18 -7.67
CA TRP A 28 -1.97 10.56 -6.30
C TRP A 28 -3.36 11.19 -6.21
N ASP A 29 -3.74 11.97 -7.22
CA ASP A 29 -5.06 12.59 -7.28
C ASP A 29 -6.12 11.54 -7.61
N ARG A 30 -6.96 11.25 -6.61
CA ARG A 30 -8.15 10.38 -6.64
C ARG A 30 -7.92 8.90 -6.95
N GLU A 31 -6.91 8.52 -7.74
CA GLU A 31 -6.69 7.12 -8.15
C GLU A 31 -6.28 6.24 -6.97
N LEU A 32 -5.34 6.68 -6.12
CA LEU A 32 -4.97 5.98 -4.88
C LEU A 32 -6.20 5.66 -4.01
N GLY A 33 -7.05 6.66 -3.79
CA GLY A 33 -8.27 6.52 -3.00
C GLY A 33 -9.31 5.61 -3.66
N ALA A 34 -9.46 5.69 -4.98
CA ALA A 34 -10.37 4.84 -5.73
C ALA A 34 -9.96 3.36 -5.68
N VAL A 35 -8.67 3.07 -5.82
CA VAL A 35 -8.14 1.70 -5.71
C VAL A 35 -8.34 1.16 -4.29
N ALA A 36 -7.96 1.94 -3.26
CA ALA A 36 -8.16 1.55 -1.88
C ALA A 36 -9.63 1.30 -1.55
N ARG A 37 -10.53 2.19 -2.00
CA ARG A 37 -11.98 2.03 -1.81
C ARG A 37 -12.50 0.75 -2.46
N ARG A 38 -12.09 0.46 -3.70
CA ARG A 38 -12.55 -0.72 -4.44
C ARG A 38 -12.12 -2.02 -3.77
N VAL A 39 -10.91 -2.05 -3.20
CA VAL A 39 -10.37 -3.20 -2.47
C VAL A 39 -11.09 -3.37 -1.14
N LEU A 40 -11.32 -2.28 -0.40
CA LEU A 40 -12.09 -2.28 0.84
C LEU A 40 -13.53 -2.82 0.63
N GLU A 41 -14.20 -2.40 -0.43
CA GLU A 41 -15.56 -2.88 -0.77
C GLU A 41 -15.60 -4.39 -1.06
N LYS A 42 -14.48 -4.96 -1.51
CA LYS A 42 -14.32 -6.41 -1.71
C LYS A 42 -13.81 -7.14 -0.47
N LYS A 43 -13.57 -6.45 0.65
CA LYS A 43 -12.87 -6.97 1.83
C LYS A 43 -11.53 -7.62 1.43
N GLY A 44 -10.81 -6.96 0.53
CA GLY A 44 -9.52 -7.43 0.03
C GLY A 44 -8.36 -7.12 0.98
N PRO A 45 -7.14 -7.53 0.61
CA PRO A 45 -5.95 -7.36 1.43
C PRO A 45 -5.55 -5.87 1.57
N ALA A 46 -4.70 -5.59 2.55
CA ALA A 46 -4.05 -4.29 2.68
C ALA A 46 -3.20 -3.98 1.44
N LEU A 47 -3.06 -2.70 1.10
CA LEU A 47 -2.31 -2.28 -0.09
C LEU A 47 -1.06 -1.51 0.28
N LEU A 48 0.04 -1.80 -0.42
CA LEU A 48 1.25 -0.99 -0.40
C LEU A 48 1.52 -0.47 -1.81
N PHE A 49 1.29 0.83 -2.02
CA PHE A 49 1.62 1.52 -3.26
C PHE A 49 3.10 1.91 -3.23
N GLU A 50 3.87 1.44 -4.22
CA GLU A 50 5.32 1.66 -4.28
C GLU A 50 5.74 2.69 -5.34
N ASN A 51 4.83 3.06 -6.23
CA ASN A 51 5.10 3.97 -7.33
C ASN A 51 3.96 4.98 -7.49
N ILE A 52 4.15 6.16 -6.90
CA ILE A 52 3.19 7.26 -6.99
C ILE A 52 3.67 8.26 -8.04
N THR A 53 2.87 8.43 -9.10
CA THR A 53 3.19 9.32 -10.22
C THR A 53 3.40 10.76 -9.72
N GLY A 54 4.52 11.37 -10.09
CA GLY A 54 4.90 12.73 -9.66
C GLY A 54 5.60 12.82 -8.30
N TYR A 55 5.72 11.71 -7.56
CA TYR A 55 6.30 11.67 -6.21
C TYR A 55 7.53 10.76 -6.08
N ALA A 56 8.11 10.29 -7.19
CA ALA A 56 9.27 9.39 -7.19
C ALA A 56 10.51 9.96 -6.46
N SER A 57 10.71 11.28 -6.49
CA SER A 57 11.77 12.00 -5.78
C SER A 57 11.26 12.80 -4.56
N GLY A 58 10.01 12.55 -4.15
CA GLY A 58 9.40 13.20 -2.99
C GLY A 58 9.86 12.61 -1.66
N ARG A 59 9.48 13.25 -0.54
CA ARG A 59 9.76 12.75 0.82
C ARG A 59 8.98 11.49 1.16
N CYS A 60 7.84 11.28 0.51
CA CYS A 60 6.99 10.11 0.68
C CYS A 60 6.77 9.48 -0.70
N THR A 61 7.41 8.34 -0.92
CA THR A 61 7.37 7.59 -2.20
C THR A 61 6.44 6.38 -2.14
N ARG A 62 5.98 6.00 -0.94
CA ARG A 62 5.17 4.81 -0.71
C ARG A 62 4.01 5.10 0.22
N LEU A 63 2.86 4.50 -0.05
CA LEU A 63 1.65 4.66 0.75
C LEU A 63 1.08 3.29 1.13
N PHE A 64 0.74 3.13 2.40
CA PHE A 64 0.05 1.95 2.94
C PHE A 64 -1.41 2.31 3.25
N THR A 65 -2.36 1.46 2.85
CA THR A 65 -3.81 1.64 3.09
C THR A 65 -4.45 0.37 3.62
#